data_AF-A0A1Q3KA35-F1
#
_entry.id   AF-A0A1Q3KA35-F1
#
_cell.length_a   1.000
_cell.length_b   1.000
_cell.length_c   1.000
_cell.angle_alpha   90.00
_cell.angle_beta   90.00
_cell.angle_gamma   90.00
#
_symmetry.space_group_name_H-M   'P 1'
#
loop_
_entity.id
_entity.type
_entity.pdbx_description
1 polymer ?
#
loop_
_entity_poly.entity_id
_entity_poly.type
_entity_poly.pdbx_seq_one_letter_code
_entity_poly.pdbx_strand_id
1 'polypeptide(L)' 'MTDAPKAPIILHAADALRRARKLPAGAARNNLRQLASGLRDLHRTGAYAPLRNIESPATGSETMR' A
#
# COMPACT_ATOMS: atom_id res chain seq x y z
N MET A 1 27.89 9.56 -8.80
CA MET A 1 27.01 8.93 -7.78
C MET A 1 25.69 9.68 -7.80
N THR A 2 24.74 9.28 -8.64
CA THR A 2 23.41 9.90 -8.70
C THR A 2 22.52 9.22 -7.67
N ASP A 3 22.35 9.85 -6.51
CA ASP A 3 21.32 9.48 -5.54
C ASP A 3 19.97 9.91 -6.12
N ALA A 4 19.41 9.08 -6.99
CA ALA A 4 18.06 9.32 -7.51
C ALA A 4 17.10 9.28 -6.31
N PRO A 5 16.23 10.29 -6.14
CA PRO A 5 15.35 10.37 -4.98
C PRO A 5 14.49 9.11 -4.87
N LYS A 6 14.64 8.41 -3.75
CA LYS A 6 13.94 7.15 -3.49
C LYS A 6 12.44 7.42 -3.44
N ALA A 7 11.67 6.73 -4.30
CA ALA A 7 10.23 6.90 -4.38
C ALA A 7 9.57 6.78 -2.98
N PRO A 8 8.63 7.68 -2.61
CA PRO A 8 8.02 7.69 -1.27
C PRO A 8 7.46 6.33 -0.83
N ILE A 9 6.88 5.57 -1.76
CA ILE A 9 6.37 4.22 -1.50
C ILE A 9 7.44 3.24 -1.02
N ILE A 10 8.67 3.35 -1.54
CA ILE A 10 9.79 2.51 -1.12
C ILE A 10 10.29 2.93 0.26
N LEU A 11 10.22 4.22 0.61
CA LEU A 11 10.51 4.70 1.97
C LEU A 11 9.51 4.12 2.97
N HIS A 12 8.22 4.13 2.65
CA HIS A 12 7.19 3.52 3.50
C HIS A 12 7.35 1.99 3.63
N ALA A 13 7.69 1.29 2.55
CA ALA A 13 8.00 -0.15 2.61
C ALA A 13 9.20 -0.45 3.52
N ALA A 14 10.24 0.39 3.47
CA ALA A 14 11.41 0.26 4.32
C ALA A 14 11.07 0.53 5.80
N ASP A 15 10.25 1.55 6.08
CA ASP A 15 9.84 1.86 7.45
C ASP A 15 8.95 0.76 8.06
N ALA A 16 8.01 0.21 7.28
CA ALA A 16 7.20 -0.93 7.71
C ALA A 16 8.06 -2.13 8.13
N LEU A 17 9.11 -2.46 7.35
CA LEU A 17 10.06 -3.51 7.75
C LEU A 17 10.86 -3.16 8.99
N ARG A 18 11.28 -1.89 9.13
CA ARG A 18 12.01 -1.42 10.31
C ARG A 18 11.17 -1.59 11.58
N ARG A 19 9.87 -1.27 11.51
CA ARG A 19 8.90 -1.49 12.60
C ARG A 19 8.70 -2.99 12.85
N ALA A 20 8.56 -3.80 11.81
CA ALA A 20 8.38 -5.25 11.94
C ALA A 20 9.55 -5.93 12.67
N ARG A 21 10.79 -5.46 12.48
CA ARG A 21 11.98 -5.99 13.16
C ARG A 21 11.99 -5.73 14.67
N LYS A 22 11.27 -4.70 15.14
CA LYS A 22 11.16 -4.37 16.57
C LYS A 22 10.10 -5.20 17.29
N LEU A 23 9.29 -5.98 16.56
CA LEU A 23 8.21 -6.75 17.13
C LEU A 23 8.60 -8.22 17.35
N PRO A 24 8.10 -8.87 18.41
CA PRO A 24 8.19 -10.31 18.56
C PRO A 24 7.44 -11.02 17.41
N ALA A 25 7.68 -12.31 17.25
CA ALA A 25 6.92 -13.12 16.29
C ALA A 25 5.43 -13.08 16.64
N GLY A 26 4.59 -12.78 15.65
CA GLY A 26 3.14 -12.64 15.85
C GLY A 26 2.45 -11.90 14.72
N ALA A 27 1.13 -11.74 14.84
CA ALA A 27 0.28 -11.16 13.80
C ALA A 27 0.73 -9.75 13.38
N ALA A 28 1.05 -8.87 14.34
CA ALA A 28 1.47 -7.50 14.06
C ALA A 28 2.76 -7.43 13.20
N ARG A 29 3.75 -8.29 13.49
CA ARG A 29 4.97 -8.40 12.69
C ARG A 29 4.69 -8.90 11.28
N ASN A 30 3.81 -9.89 11.14
CA ASN A 30 3.43 -10.42 9.83
C ASN A 30 2.64 -9.42 9.00
N ASN A 31 1.75 -8.65 9.61
CA ASN A 31 0.98 -7.61 8.93
C ASN A 31 1.92 -6.53 8.35
N LEU A 32 2.93 -6.09 9.11
CA LEU A 32 3.92 -5.13 8.62
C LEU A 32 4.81 -5.71 7.50
N ARG A 33 5.14 -7.00 7.55
CA ARG A 33 5.87 -7.68 6.46
C ARG A 33 5.04 -7.78 5.18
N GLN A 34 3.75 -8.11 5.31
CA GLN A 34 2.81 -8.14 4.19
C GLN A 34 2.64 -6.75 3.58
N LEU A 35 2.43 -5.73 4.41
CA LEU A 35 2.36 -4.34 3.97
C LEU A 35 3.61 -3.94 3.17
N ALA A 36 4.81 -4.22 3.70
CA ALA A 36 6.04 -3.89 3.01
C ALA A 36 6.26 -4.66 1.70
N SER A 37 5.63 -5.83 1.55
CA SER A 37 5.68 -6.61 0.31
C SER A 37 4.72 -6.01 -0.72
N GLY A 38 3.47 -5.75 -0.33
CA GLY A 38 2.48 -5.09 -1.18
C GLY A 38 2.93 -3.72 -1.69
N LEU A 39 3.60 -2.91 -0.87
CA LEU A 39 4.16 -1.62 -1.30
C LEU A 39 5.29 -1.76 -2.33
N ARG A 40 6.10 -2.82 -2.24
CA ARG A 40 7.14 -3.11 -3.24
C ARG A 40 6.51 -3.57 -4.55
N ASP A 41 5.51 -4.43 -4.46
CA ASP A 41 4.80 -4.93 -5.64
C ASP A 41 4.09 -3.79 -6.35
N LEU A 42 3.43 -2.89 -5.62
CA LEU A 42 2.80 -1.69 -6.17
C LEU A 42 3.79 -0.73 -6.86
N HIS A 43 4.99 -0.56 -6.28
CA HIS A 43 6.04 0.21 -6.94
C HIS A 43 6.56 -0.49 -8.21
N ARG A 44 6.69 -1.82 -8.20
CA ARG A 44 7.18 -2.61 -9.33
C ARG A 44 6.18 -2.64 -10.49
N THR A 45 4.89 -2.77 -10.19
CA THR A 45 3.81 -2.78 -11.20
C THR A 45 3.42 -1.38 -11.67
N GLY A 46 3.98 -0.34 -11.05
CA GLY A 46 3.84 1.04 -11.48
C GLY A 46 2.40 1.52 -11.50
N ALA A 47 1.68 1.46 -10.37
CA ALA A 47 0.34 2.06 -10.20
C ALA A 47 -0.74 1.74 -11.28
N TYR A 48 -0.50 0.79 -12.19
CA TYR A 48 -1.44 0.33 -13.23
C TYR A 48 -2.30 -0.85 -12.78
N ALA A 49 -2.37 -1.13 -11.47
CA ALA A 49 -3.55 -1.81 -10.98
C ALA A 49 -4.70 -0.81 -11.12
N PRO A 50 -5.77 -1.08 -11.89
CA PRO A 50 -6.94 -0.22 -11.88
C PRO A 50 -7.50 -0.22 -10.46
N LEU A 51 -7.10 0.76 -9.67
CA LEU A 51 -7.64 1.00 -8.35
C LEU A 51 -9.09 1.39 -8.59
N ARG A 52 -9.97 0.39 -8.51
CA ARG A 52 -11.41 0.60 -8.59
C ARG A 52 -11.73 1.47 -7.38
N ASN A 53 -11.94 2.77 -7.63
CA ASN A 53 -12.33 3.71 -6.60
C ASN A 53 -13.61 3.16 -5.98
N ILE A 54 -13.51 2.67 -4.75
CA ILE A 54 -14.65 2.15 -3.97
C ILE A 54 -15.59 3.30 -3.56
N GLU A 55 -15.15 4.54 -3.73
CA GLU A 55 -16.00 5.73 -3.78
C GLU A 55 -16.68 5.84 -5.15
N SER A 56 -17.42 4.81 -5.56
CA SER A 56 -18.55 5.08 -6.43
C SER A 56 -19.51 5.92 -5.61
N PRO A 57 -19.93 7.12 -6.05
CA PRO A 57 -21.08 7.74 -5.44
C PRO A 57 -22.18 6.69 -5.54
N ALA A 58 -22.79 6.34 -4.41
CA ALA A 58 -24.08 5.70 -4.44
C ALA A 58 -24.98 6.69 -5.18
N THR A 59 -25.05 6.57 -6.52
CA THR A 59 -26.10 7.15 -7.33
C THR A 59 -27.35 6.56 -6.72
N GLY A 60 -27.99 7.36 -5.88
CA GLY A 60 -29.30 7.06 -5.37
C GLY A 60 -30.14 6.69 -6.57
N SER A 61 -30.62 5.45 -6.58
CA SER A 61 -31.80 5.11 -7.35
C SER A 61 -32.95 5.87 -6.72
N GLU A 62 -33.03 7.17 -7.00
CA GLU A 62 -34.25 7.93 -6.93
C GLU A 62 -35.11 7.42 -8.09
N THR A 63 -35.80 6.31 -7.81
CA THR A 63 -36.87 5.79 -8.63
C THR A 63 -38.00 6.82 -8.57
N MET A 64 -37.92 7.85 -9.40
CA MET A 64 -39.08 8.61 -9.82
C MET A 64 -39.71 7.85 -10.99
N ARG A 65 -40.73 7.04 -10.71
CA ARG A 65 -41.95 6.87 -11.51
C ARG A 65 -42.96 6.01 -10.76
#